data_AF-A0A0D2QYK9-F1
#
_entry.id   AF-A0A0D2QYK9-F1
#
_cell.length_a   1.000
_cell.length_b   1.000
_cell.length_c   1.000
_cell.angle_alpha   90.00
_cell.angle_beta   90.00
_cell.angle_gamma   90.00
#
_symmetry.space_group_name_H-M   'P 1'
#
loop_
_entity.id
_entity.type
_entity.pdbx_description
1 polymer ?
#
loop_
_entity_poly.entity_id
_entity_poly.type
_entity_poly.pdbx_seq_one_letter_code
_entity_poly.pdbx_strand_id
1 'polypeptide(L)'
;MVYSLRIVLTHEHADAVLGLDDIRVVQPHSPTNDIDPTAIYLTQYVMDSRLYKIEGYFPSKLSIAKRICSGFMMSIAMLDDVYFKLREGQEVRRVAQLDWRIIEDDYDKPFVASGLKFVPLPVMHGEDYICLDFLFGEKSKVAYISDVSRFPSNTEYVISKSGSGQLDLLILDCLYKKGSHNVHLCLPQVCSKFFQKLGCPEKKT
;
A
#
# COMPACT_ATOMS: atom_id res chain seq x y z
N MET A 1 -5.07 6.91 -26.03
CA MET A 1 -4.60 7.46 -24.74
C MET A 1 -4.11 6.29 -23.92
N VAL A 2 -2.79 6.13 -23.76
CA VAL A 2 -2.23 5.05 -22.94
C VAL A 2 -2.31 5.52 -21.50
N TYR A 3 -3.22 4.94 -20.71
CA TYR A 3 -3.25 5.23 -19.28
C TYR A 3 -2.02 4.60 -18.63
N SER A 4 -1.12 5.43 -18.11
CA SER A 4 -0.01 4.95 -17.28
C SER A 4 -0.58 4.50 -15.93
N LEU A 5 -0.51 3.19 -15.67
CA LEU A 5 -0.89 2.57 -14.40
C LEU A 5 0.00 3.16 -13.28
N ARG A 6 -0.62 3.44 -12.13
CA ARG A 6 0.07 3.84 -10.91
C ARG A 6 -0.51 3.05 -9.75
N ILE A 7 0.35 2.59 -8.85
CA ILE A 7 -0.04 1.82 -7.68
C ILE A 7 0.39 2.61 -6.45
N VAL A 8 -0.47 2.69 -5.44
CA VAL A 8 -0.17 3.30 -4.16
C VAL A 8 -0.27 2.20 -3.11
N LEU A 9 0.75 2.04 -2.29
CA LEU A 9 0.80 1.01 -1.26
C LEU A 9 0.50 1.61 0.10
N THR A 10 -0.25 0.88 0.93
CA THR A 10 -0.54 1.30 2.30
C THR A 10 0.55 0.86 3.29
N HIS A 11 1.07 -0.36 3.12
CA HIS A 11 2.05 -0.98 4.00
C HIS A 11 2.77 -2.17 3.33
N GLU A 12 3.77 -2.79 3.97
CA GLU A 12 4.58 -3.87 3.35
C GLU A 12 4.14 -5.31 3.65
N HIS A 13 2.98 -5.55 4.27
CA HIS A 13 2.56 -6.93 4.53
C HIS A 13 2.33 -7.73 3.24
N ALA A 14 2.51 -9.03 3.36
CA ALA A 14 2.56 -9.96 2.24
C ALA A 14 1.29 -9.94 1.37
N ASP A 15 0.14 -9.85 2.02
CA ASP A 15 -1.18 -9.73 1.42
C ASP A 15 -1.37 -8.42 0.63
N ALA A 16 -0.63 -7.36 0.96
CA ALA A 16 -0.64 -6.10 0.21
C ALA A 16 0.38 -6.06 -0.95
N VAL A 17 1.49 -6.81 -0.88
CA VAL A 17 2.64 -6.60 -1.79
C VAL A 17 3.06 -7.79 -2.64
N LEU A 18 2.72 -9.04 -2.27
CA LEU A 18 3.23 -10.21 -3.00
C LEU A 18 2.61 -10.38 -4.39
N GLY A 19 1.53 -9.67 -4.70
CA GLY A 19 0.95 -9.60 -6.04
C GLY A 19 1.67 -8.65 -7.00
N LEU A 20 2.70 -7.92 -6.56
CA LEU A 20 3.34 -6.88 -7.38
C LEU A 20 4.06 -7.42 -8.62
N ASP A 21 4.59 -8.64 -8.61
CA ASP A 21 5.21 -9.20 -9.82
C ASP A 21 4.16 -9.53 -10.90
N ASP A 22 2.94 -9.91 -10.49
CA ASP A 22 1.86 -10.26 -11.42
C ASP A 22 1.28 -9.05 -12.17
N ILE A 23 1.62 -7.82 -11.77
CA ILE A 23 1.24 -6.63 -12.56
C ILE A 23 1.89 -6.62 -13.93
N ARG A 24 2.96 -7.41 -14.14
CA ARG A 24 3.55 -7.63 -15.47
C ARG A 24 2.48 -8.03 -16.50
N VAL A 25 1.40 -8.70 -16.09
CA VAL A 25 0.30 -9.10 -16.98
C VAL A 25 -0.41 -7.90 -17.62
N VAL A 26 -0.51 -6.77 -16.92
CA VAL A 26 -1.20 -5.56 -17.41
C VAL A 26 -0.23 -4.48 -17.94
N GLN A 27 1.07 -4.67 -17.75
CA GLN A 27 2.08 -3.82 -18.35
C GLN A 27 2.16 -4.03 -19.88
N PRO A 28 2.60 -3.01 -20.64
CA PRO A 28 2.92 -3.17 -22.05
C PRO A 28 3.83 -4.39 -22.29
N HIS A 29 3.66 -5.04 -23.43
CA HIS A 29 4.49 -6.18 -23.79
C HIS A 29 5.71 -5.70 -24.58
N SER A 30 6.90 -6.14 -24.17
CA SER A 30 8.16 -5.97 -24.90
C SER A 30 8.96 -7.28 -24.85
N PRO A 31 9.45 -7.80 -25.99
CA PRO A 31 10.25 -9.02 -26.03
C PRO A 31 11.55 -8.96 -25.22
N THR A 32 12.08 -7.75 -25.02
CA THR A 32 13.30 -7.47 -24.24
C THR A 32 12.99 -6.98 -22.83
N ASN A 33 11.70 -6.95 -22.44
CA ASN A 33 11.21 -6.31 -21.22
C ASN A 33 11.55 -4.81 -21.11
N ASP A 34 11.85 -4.16 -22.24
CA ASP A 34 12.10 -2.72 -22.33
C ASP A 34 10.76 -1.98 -22.44
N ILE A 35 10.26 -1.53 -21.29
CA ILE A 35 9.00 -0.79 -21.14
C ILE A 35 9.16 0.30 -20.08
N ASP A 36 8.32 1.33 -20.15
CA ASP A 36 8.22 2.30 -19.06
C ASP A 36 7.75 1.59 -17.78
N PRO A 37 8.49 1.72 -16.66
CA PRO A 37 8.12 1.08 -15.41
C PRO A 37 6.83 1.68 -14.83
N THR A 38 6.07 0.84 -14.13
CA THR A 38 4.88 1.26 -13.38
C THR A 38 5.32 1.99 -12.11
N ALA A 39 4.87 3.23 -11.92
CA ALA A 39 5.15 3.98 -10.71
C ALA A 39 4.43 3.38 -9.50
N ILE A 40 5.19 3.09 -8.44
CA ILE A 40 4.71 2.56 -7.17
C ILE A 40 4.98 3.59 -6.06
N TYR A 41 3.94 4.12 -5.45
CA TYR A 41 4.05 5.12 -4.39
C TYR A 41 3.99 4.45 -3.02
N LEU A 42 4.95 4.76 -2.14
CA LEU A 42 5.09 4.19 -0.80
C LEU A 42 5.91 5.11 0.10
N THR A 43 5.82 4.93 1.41
CA THR A 43 6.66 5.71 2.36
C THR A 43 8.09 5.20 2.38
N GLN A 44 9.00 6.05 2.88
CA GLN A 44 10.38 5.63 3.13
C GLN A 44 10.44 4.44 4.10
N TYR A 45 9.58 4.42 5.12
CA TYR A 45 9.49 3.30 6.05
C TYR A 45 9.16 1.97 5.35
N VAL A 46 8.15 1.94 4.47
CA VAL A 46 7.76 0.75 3.70
C VAL A 46 8.88 0.31 2.75
N MET A 47 9.65 1.27 2.20
CA MET A 47 10.83 0.98 1.38
C MET A 47 11.93 0.31 2.22
N ASP A 48 12.27 0.88 3.37
CA ASP A 48 13.34 0.39 4.24
C ASP A 48 13.00 -0.94 4.92
N SER A 49 11.74 -1.12 5.34
CA SER A 49 11.26 -2.33 6.02
C SER A 49 11.29 -3.56 5.11
N ARG A 50 11.10 -3.37 3.80
CA ARG A 50 11.30 -4.42 2.78
C ARG A 50 12.74 -4.90 2.76
N LEU A 51 13.71 -3.98 2.71
CA LEU A 51 15.14 -4.31 2.67
C LEU A 51 15.58 -5.06 3.93
N TYR A 52 15.11 -4.63 5.10
CA TYR A 52 15.44 -5.28 6.37
C TYR A 52 14.81 -6.67 6.52
N LYS A 53 13.55 -6.87 6.10
CA LYS A 53 12.89 -8.19 6.13
C LYS A 53 13.59 -9.20 5.20
N ILE A 54 14.17 -8.76 4.09
CA ILE A 54 15.00 -9.60 3.22
C ILE A 54 16.26 -10.08 3.95
N GLU A 55 16.96 -9.20 4.68
CA GLU A 55 18.15 -9.59 5.45
C GLU A 55 17.81 -10.48 6.67
N GLY A 56 16.72 -10.18 7.37
CA GLY A 56 16.26 -10.93 8.55
C GLY A 56 15.74 -12.34 8.23
N TYR A 57 15.09 -12.55 7.08
CA TYR A 57 14.67 -13.88 6.63
C TYR A 57 15.86 -14.75 6.15
N PHE A 58 16.99 -14.14 5.79
CA PHE A 58 18.20 -14.84 5.33
C PHE A 58 19.43 -14.43 6.11
N PRO A 59 19.56 -14.84 7.40
CA PRO A 59 20.83 -14.71 8.09
C PRO A 59 21.91 -15.42 7.26
N SER A 60 23.07 -14.77 7.17
CA SER A 60 24.19 -15.00 6.26
C SER A 60 24.80 -16.43 6.23
N LYS A 61 24.17 -17.43 6.86
CA LYS A 61 24.71 -18.79 7.05
C LYS A 61 23.87 -19.95 6.50
N LEU A 62 22.76 -19.73 5.79
CA LEU A 62 21.98 -20.84 5.21
C LEU A 62 21.91 -20.80 3.67
N SER A 63 22.88 -21.44 3.02
CA SER A 63 23.10 -21.44 1.56
C SER A 63 21.99 -22.07 0.72
N ILE A 64 21.07 -22.83 1.32
CA ILE A 64 19.97 -23.53 0.64
C ILE A 64 18.65 -22.75 0.74
N ALA A 65 18.34 -22.13 1.87
CA ALA A 65 17.17 -21.23 1.99
C ALA A 65 17.34 -20.00 1.10
N LYS A 66 18.58 -19.50 0.98
CA LYS A 66 18.99 -18.47 0.02
C LYS A 66 18.93 -18.89 -1.46
N ARG A 67 18.59 -20.16 -1.77
CA ARG A 67 18.36 -20.68 -3.14
C ARG A 67 16.90 -21.06 -3.40
N ILE A 68 16.16 -21.45 -2.36
CA ILE A 68 14.75 -21.88 -2.48
C ILE A 68 13.82 -20.68 -2.37
N CYS A 69 14.04 -19.78 -1.41
CA CYS A 69 13.25 -18.55 -1.27
C CYS A 69 13.77 -17.40 -2.13
N SER A 70 14.98 -17.54 -2.68
CA SER A 70 15.53 -16.59 -3.65
C SER A 70 14.84 -16.65 -5.01
N GLY A 71 13.95 -17.60 -5.25
CA GLY A 71 13.12 -17.57 -6.46
C GLY A 71 11.97 -16.57 -6.39
N PHE A 72 11.46 -16.29 -5.17
CA PHE A 72 10.21 -15.55 -4.98
C PHE A 72 10.43 -14.21 -4.25
N MET A 73 11.36 -14.15 -3.29
CA MET A 73 11.66 -12.94 -2.52
C MET A 73 12.85 -12.15 -3.07
N MET A 74 13.76 -12.83 -3.79
CA MET A 74 14.81 -12.14 -4.54
C MET A 74 14.23 -11.36 -5.72
N SER A 75 13.03 -11.71 -6.23
CA SER A 75 12.37 -10.89 -7.25
C SER A 75 12.05 -9.49 -6.75
N ILE A 76 11.60 -9.31 -5.49
CA ILE A 76 11.29 -7.96 -4.96
C ILE A 76 12.57 -7.17 -4.64
N ALA A 77 13.60 -7.82 -4.07
CA ALA A 77 14.91 -7.19 -3.83
C ALA A 77 15.70 -6.89 -5.11
N MET A 78 15.50 -7.70 -6.16
CA MET A 78 16.11 -7.48 -7.48
C MET A 78 15.39 -6.42 -8.30
N LEU A 79 14.22 -5.93 -7.90
CA LEU A 79 13.56 -4.84 -8.64
C LEU A 79 14.29 -3.51 -8.52
N ASP A 80 15.14 -3.32 -7.51
CA ASP A 80 15.95 -2.10 -7.36
C ASP A 80 17.22 -2.10 -8.24
N ASP A 81 17.75 -3.28 -8.60
CA ASP A 81 19.07 -3.41 -9.25
C ASP A 81 19.07 -4.15 -10.61
N VAL A 82 17.91 -4.53 -11.15
CA VAL A 82 17.81 -5.20 -12.46
C VAL A 82 17.57 -4.20 -13.59
N TYR A 83 18.53 -3.28 -13.77
CA TYR A 83 19.02 -3.01 -15.13
C TYR A 83 19.98 -4.15 -15.50
N PHE A 84 19.51 -5.40 -15.57
CA PHE A 84 20.34 -6.44 -16.19
C PHE A 84 20.42 -6.10 -17.68
N LYS A 85 21.56 -5.53 -18.09
CA LYS A 85 22.04 -5.76 -19.45
C LYS A 85 22.10 -7.27 -19.63
N LEU A 86 21.17 -7.81 -20.42
CA LEU A 86 21.12 -9.22 -20.75
C LEU A 86 22.51 -9.63 -21.23
N ARG A 87 23.08 -10.68 -20.63
CA ARG A 87 24.30 -11.29 -21.17
C ARG A 87 23.94 -12.01 -22.47
N GLU A 88 24.85 -12.00 -23.42
CA GLU A 88 24.66 -12.68 -24.70
C GLU A 88 24.32 -14.17 -24.45
N GLY A 89 23.18 -14.63 -24.99
CA GLY A 89 22.67 -16.00 -24.78
C GLY A 89 21.78 -16.23 -23.55
N GLN A 90 21.50 -15.22 -22.73
CA GLN A 90 20.58 -15.36 -21.60
C GLN A 90 19.11 -15.32 -22.05
N GLU A 91 18.31 -16.31 -21.63
CA GLU A 91 16.85 -16.28 -21.85
C GLU A 91 16.21 -15.07 -21.15
N VAL A 92 15.44 -14.30 -21.92
CA VAL A 92 14.68 -13.16 -21.40
C VAL A 92 13.53 -13.68 -20.55
N ARG A 93 13.56 -13.35 -19.25
CA ARG A 93 12.45 -13.59 -18.33
C ARG A 93 11.72 -12.27 -18.14
N ARG A 94 10.40 -12.29 -18.35
CA ARG A 94 9.55 -11.12 -18.12
C ARG A 94 9.25 -11.01 -16.63
N VAL A 95 9.67 -9.91 -16.02
CA VAL A 95 9.34 -9.52 -14.64
C VAL A 95 8.66 -8.16 -14.66
N ALA A 96 7.88 -7.84 -13.62
CA ALA A 96 7.30 -6.51 -13.52
C ALA A 96 8.39 -5.43 -13.57
N GLN A 97 8.13 -4.33 -14.28
CA GLN A 97 9.02 -3.16 -14.26
C GLN A 97 8.43 -2.14 -13.29
N LEU A 98 9.08 -1.89 -12.15
CA LEU A 98 8.57 -1.03 -11.09
C LEU A 98 9.48 0.19 -10.92
N ASP A 99 8.88 1.34 -10.62
CA ASP A 99 9.58 2.58 -10.32
C ASP A 99 9.07 3.13 -8.99
N TRP A 100 9.90 3.02 -7.96
CA TRP A 100 9.52 3.38 -6.59
C TRP A 100 9.54 4.89 -6.38
N ARG A 101 8.42 5.41 -5.91
CA ARG A 101 8.20 6.84 -5.65
C ARG A 101 7.94 7.03 -4.17
N ILE A 102 8.90 7.62 -3.47
CA ILE A 102 8.74 7.93 -2.05
C ILE A 102 7.71 9.04 -1.87
N ILE A 103 6.73 8.80 -0.99
CA ILE A 103 5.76 9.78 -0.51
C ILE A 103 5.96 10.02 0.98
N GLU A 104 5.58 11.22 1.42
CA GLU A 104 5.62 11.60 2.83
C GLU A 104 4.36 11.05 3.53
N ASP A 105 4.51 10.65 4.78
CA ASP A 105 3.45 10.15 5.66
C ASP A 105 2.78 11.30 6.45
N ASP A 106 2.54 12.42 5.77
CA ASP A 106 1.96 13.62 6.35
C ASP A 106 0.79 14.11 5.48
N TYR A 107 -0.34 14.43 6.12
CA TYR A 107 -1.54 14.92 5.45
C TYR A 107 -1.32 16.30 4.80
N ASP A 108 -0.39 17.10 5.30
CA ASP A 108 -0.01 18.40 4.71
C ASP A 108 0.90 18.24 3.47
N LYS A 109 1.31 17.01 3.15
CA LYS A 109 2.17 16.67 2.01
C LYS A 109 1.44 15.79 0.98
N PRO A 110 0.38 16.31 0.34
CA PRO A 110 -0.33 15.57 -0.68
C PRO A 110 0.55 15.32 -1.91
N PHE A 111 0.26 14.23 -2.61
CA PHE A 111 0.91 13.89 -3.88
C PHE A 111 -0.14 13.67 -4.97
N VAL A 112 0.31 13.69 -6.23
CA VAL A 112 -0.56 13.47 -7.39
C VAL A 112 -0.11 12.21 -8.11
N ALA A 113 -1.05 11.29 -8.28
CA ALA A 113 -0.90 10.10 -9.11
C ALA A 113 -2.07 10.04 -10.09
N SER A 114 -1.79 9.91 -11.39
CA SER A 114 -2.81 9.81 -12.45
C SER A 114 -3.78 10.99 -12.49
N GLY A 115 -3.31 12.19 -12.13
CA GLY A 115 -4.13 13.40 -12.07
C GLY A 115 -5.06 13.47 -10.84
N LEU A 116 -5.03 12.47 -9.97
CA LEU A 116 -5.78 12.44 -8.72
C LEU A 116 -4.86 12.85 -7.57
N LYS A 117 -5.31 13.83 -6.77
CA LYS A 117 -4.61 14.26 -5.56
C LYS A 117 -4.96 13.31 -4.41
N PHE A 118 -3.92 12.77 -3.79
CA PHE A 118 -4.00 11.91 -2.60
C PHE A 118 -3.46 12.68 -1.40
N VAL A 119 -4.21 12.64 -0.31
CA VAL A 119 -3.82 13.13 1.01
C VAL A 119 -3.46 11.91 1.85
N PRO A 120 -2.19 11.77 2.29
CA PRO A 120 -1.77 10.70 3.17
C PRO A 120 -2.49 10.75 4.53
N LEU A 121 -2.88 9.58 5.05
CA LEU A 121 -3.57 9.40 6.32
C LEU A 121 -2.83 8.37 7.17
N PRO A 122 -1.92 8.76 8.07
CA PRO A 122 -1.28 7.83 8.98
C PRO A 122 -2.30 7.15 9.89
N VAL A 123 -2.26 5.83 10.00
CA VAL A 123 -3.16 5.05 10.88
C VAL A 123 -2.37 4.02 11.68
N MET A 124 -2.87 3.65 12.85
CA MET A 124 -2.23 2.64 13.67
C MET A 124 -2.67 1.24 13.22
N HIS A 125 -1.73 0.33 13.00
CA HIS A 125 -1.97 -1.09 12.73
C HIS A 125 -1.32 -1.94 13.83
N GLY A 126 -1.91 -1.87 15.02
CA GLY A 126 -1.24 -2.23 16.27
C GLY A 126 -0.85 -1.00 17.05
N GLU A 127 -0.05 -1.13 18.11
CA GLU A 127 0.42 0.03 18.89
C GLU A 127 1.84 0.49 18.49
N ASP A 128 2.52 -0.31 17.67
CA ASP A 128 3.92 -0.15 17.29
C ASP A 128 4.14 0.05 15.78
N TYR A 129 3.08 0.01 14.97
CA TYR A 129 3.16 0.08 13.52
C TYR A 129 2.17 1.10 12.96
N ILE A 130 2.65 1.93 12.02
CA ILE A 130 1.85 2.92 11.30
C ILE A 130 1.72 2.48 9.84
N CYS A 131 0.49 2.23 9.40
CA CYS A 131 0.16 2.13 7.97
C CYS A 131 -0.13 3.52 7.40
N LEU A 132 -0.02 3.66 6.08
CA LEU A 132 -0.40 4.89 5.39
C LEU A 132 -1.63 4.65 4.53
N ASP A 133 -2.73 5.29 4.89
CA ASP A 133 -3.99 5.26 4.14
C ASP A 133 -4.21 6.57 3.37
N PHE A 134 -5.34 6.70 2.67
CA PHE A 134 -5.50 7.83 1.74
C PHE A 134 -6.90 8.42 1.69
N LEU A 135 -6.95 9.75 1.70
CA LEU A 135 -8.11 10.55 1.29
C LEU A 135 -7.87 11.08 -0.13
N PHE A 136 -8.85 10.94 -1.01
CA PHE A 136 -8.75 11.43 -2.39
C PHE A 136 -10.12 11.81 -2.96
N GLY A 137 -10.08 12.52 -4.08
CA GLY A 137 -11.26 13.00 -4.80
C GLY A 137 -11.72 14.39 -4.36
N GLU A 138 -11.97 15.26 -5.34
CA GLU A 138 -12.36 16.65 -5.08
C GLU A 138 -13.88 16.84 -5.04
N LYS A 139 -14.58 16.26 -6.03
CA LYS A 139 -16.05 16.31 -6.14
C LYS A 139 -16.74 15.25 -5.31
N SER A 140 -16.10 14.09 -5.18
CA SER A 140 -16.56 12.97 -4.36
C SER A 140 -15.39 12.54 -3.49
N LYS A 141 -15.48 12.82 -2.19
CA LYS A 141 -14.42 12.56 -1.22
C LYS A 141 -14.49 11.11 -0.75
N VAL A 142 -13.41 10.38 -1.01
CA VAL A 142 -13.26 8.97 -0.67
C VAL A 142 -12.11 8.83 0.30
N ALA A 143 -12.37 8.21 1.46
CA ALA A 143 -11.32 7.73 2.35
C ALA A 143 -11.20 6.21 2.20
N TYR A 144 -10.00 5.74 1.85
CA TYR A 144 -9.66 4.32 1.84
C TYR A 144 -8.76 4.05 3.04
N ILE A 145 -9.25 3.21 3.96
CA ILE A 145 -8.61 2.94 5.23
C ILE A 145 -8.59 1.44 5.51
N SER A 146 -7.45 0.78 5.32
CA SER A 146 -7.29 -0.66 5.56
C SER A 146 -6.34 -0.92 6.73
N ASP A 147 -6.35 -2.15 7.26
CA ASP A 147 -5.35 -2.61 8.23
C ASP A 147 -5.15 -1.62 9.40
N VAL A 148 -6.25 -1.27 10.09
CA VAL A 148 -6.23 -0.23 11.13
C VAL A 148 -6.77 -0.77 12.44
N SER A 149 -6.08 -0.56 13.56
CA SER A 149 -6.58 -0.80 14.91
C SER A 149 -7.13 0.47 15.55
N ARG A 150 -6.53 1.63 15.23
CA ARG A 150 -6.85 2.92 15.84
C ARG A 150 -6.47 4.09 14.93
N PHE A 151 -7.29 5.13 15.00
CA PHE A 151 -7.00 6.40 14.35
C PHE A 151 -6.18 7.31 15.28
N PRO A 152 -5.06 7.86 14.80
CA PRO A 152 -4.46 9.04 15.42
C PRO A 152 -5.41 10.24 15.36
N SER A 153 -5.31 11.16 16.33
CA SER A 153 -6.20 12.33 16.42
C SER A 153 -6.17 13.19 15.16
N ASN A 154 -5.01 13.32 14.51
CA ASN A 154 -4.85 14.07 13.27
C ASN A 154 -5.67 13.43 12.14
N THR A 155 -5.57 12.12 11.97
CA THR A 155 -6.33 11.39 10.96
C THR A 155 -7.83 11.43 11.25
N GLU A 156 -8.26 11.26 12.51
CA GLU A 156 -9.67 11.46 12.89
C GLU A 156 -10.17 12.85 12.50
N TYR A 157 -9.37 13.90 12.76
CA TYR A 157 -9.71 15.26 12.39
C TYR A 157 -9.83 15.42 10.87
N VAL A 158 -8.83 14.97 10.10
CA VAL A 158 -8.79 15.11 8.63
C VAL A 158 -10.00 14.47 7.97
N ILE A 159 -10.44 13.28 8.41
CA ILE A 159 -11.61 12.58 7.83
C ILE A 159 -12.96 13.04 8.40
N SER A 160 -12.96 13.93 9.39
CA SER A 160 -14.19 14.47 10.00
C SER A 160 -14.81 15.61 9.17
N LYS A 161 -16.09 15.91 9.44
CA LYS A 161 -16.78 17.05 8.83
C LYS A 161 -16.10 18.39 9.11
N SER A 162 -15.43 18.52 10.26
CA SER A 162 -14.70 19.72 10.68
C SER A 162 -13.29 19.85 10.11
N GLY A 163 -12.71 18.76 9.60
CA GLY A 163 -11.42 18.79 8.91
C GLY A 163 -11.63 18.94 7.42
N SER A 164 -11.54 17.85 6.66
CA SER A 164 -11.67 17.89 5.20
C SER A 164 -13.11 17.94 4.70
N GLY A 165 -14.11 17.99 5.58
CA GLY A 165 -15.53 18.02 5.22
C GLY A 165 -16.17 16.64 5.15
N GLN A 166 -17.43 16.59 4.73
CA GLN A 166 -18.18 15.33 4.60
C GLN A 166 -17.53 14.42 3.56
N LEU A 167 -17.33 13.15 3.94
CA LEU A 167 -16.96 12.08 3.01
C LEU A 167 -18.21 11.57 2.26
N ASP A 168 -18.04 11.25 0.99
CA ASP A 168 -19.04 10.59 0.16
C ASP A 168 -18.93 9.05 0.24
N LEU A 169 -17.71 8.55 0.42
CA LEU A 169 -17.44 7.13 0.59
C LEU A 169 -16.32 6.91 1.63
N LEU A 170 -16.57 5.99 2.56
CA LEU A 170 -15.58 5.48 3.50
C LEU A 170 -15.44 3.98 3.28
N ILE A 171 -14.25 3.54 2.90
CA ILE A 171 -13.85 2.13 2.87
C ILE A 171 -13.01 1.92 4.12
N LEU A 172 -13.41 1.00 4.99
CA LEU A 172 -12.84 0.84 6.32
C LEU A 172 -12.62 -0.63 6.67
N ASP A 173 -11.49 -0.90 7.32
CA ASP A 173 -11.14 -2.19 7.91
C ASP A 173 -12.23 -2.74 8.85
N CYS A 174 -12.46 -4.04 8.76
CA CYS A 174 -13.39 -4.78 9.60
C CYS A 174 -13.06 -6.28 9.57
N LEU A 175 -12.12 -6.71 10.40
CA LEU A 175 -11.60 -8.08 10.42
C LEU A 175 -12.64 -9.10 10.91
N TYR A 176 -13.18 -8.90 12.12
CA TYR A 176 -14.13 -9.86 12.72
C TYR A 176 -15.51 -9.26 12.94
N LYS A 177 -16.53 -10.12 12.78
CA LYS A 177 -17.93 -9.78 13.09
C LYS A 177 -18.18 -9.56 14.59
N LYS A 178 -17.38 -10.17 15.46
CA LYS A 178 -17.51 -10.13 16.92
C LYS A 178 -16.14 -10.01 17.57
N GLY A 179 -16.10 -9.51 18.80
CA GLY A 179 -14.87 -9.36 19.58
C GLY A 179 -14.02 -8.17 19.12
N SER A 180 -12.73 -8.24 19.42
CA SER A 180 -11.72 -7.23 19.07
C SER A 180 -10.44 -7.91 18.59
N HIS A 181 -9.64 -7.17 17.84
CA HIS A 181 -8.29 -7.56 17.44
C HIS A 181 -7.30 -6.48 17.88
N ASN A 182 -6.03 -6.86 18.05
CA ASN A 182 -4.98 -5.92 18.48
C ASN A 182 -4.50 -5.02 17.33
N VAL A 183 -4.48 -5.54 16.10
CA VAL A 183 -3.98 -4.79 14.93
C VAL A 183 -5.08 -4.39 13.93
N HIS A 184 -6.33 -4.82 14.13
CA HIS A 184 -7.45 -4.52 13.23
C HIS A 184 -8.69 -4.05 13.98
N LEU A 185 -9.53 -3.29 13.28
CA LEU A 185 -10.87 -2.96 13.72
C LEU A 185 -11.78 -4.15 13.48
N CYS A 186 -12.67 -4.40 14.42
CA CYS A 186 -13.76 -5.35 14.29
C CYS A 186 -15.10 -4.62 14.20
N LEU A 187 -16.12 -5.31 13.71
CA LEU A 187 -17.46 -4.74 13.50
C LEU A 187 -18.03 -3.99 14.71
N PRO A 188 -17.89 -4.46 15.98
CA PRO A 188 -18.37 -3.69 17.14
C PRO A 188 -17.69 -2.32 17.29
N GLN A 189 -16.40 -2.22 16.98
CA GLN A 189 -15.64 -0.97 17.05
C GLN A 189 -16.00 -0.03 15.90
N VAL A 190 -16.14 -0.56 14.69
CA VAL A 190 -16.62 0.20 13.52
C VAL A 190 -18.00 0.77 13.82
N CYS A 191 -18.93 -0.06 14.30
CA CYS A 191 -20.29 0.39 14.53
C CYS A 191 -20.43 1.45 15.63
N SER A 192 -19.69 1.29 16.73
CA SER A 192 -19.75 2.21 17.87
C SER A 192 -19.01 3.53 17.62
N LYS A 193 -17.84 3.49 16.97
CA LYS A 193 -17.02 4.68 16.75
C LYS A 193 -17.41 5.49 15.51
N PHE A 194 -17.76 4.83 14.40
CA PHE A 194 -17.84 5.49 13.10
C PHE A 194 -19.25 5.94 12.70
N PHE A 195 -20.28 5.13 12.90
CA PHE A 195 -21.66 5.55 12.54
C PHE A 195 -22.13 6.74 13.37
N GLN A 196 -21.71 6.84 14.63
CA GLN A 196 -22.08 7.96 15.50
C GLN A 196 -21.26 9.24 15.22
N LYS A 197 -19.95 9.14 14.97
CA LYS A 197 -19.07 10.32 14.78
C LYS A 197 -19.06 10.89 13.37
N LEU A 198 -19.17 10.07 12.32
CA LEU A 198 -19.08 10.55 10.93
C LEU A 198 -20.43 10.94 10.32
N GLY A 199 -21.53 10.78 11.07
CA GLY A 199 -22.85 11.23 10.65
C GLY A 199 -23.40 10.46 9.44
N CYS A 200 -22.99 9.20 9.27
CA CYS A 200 -23.72 8.30 8.39
C CYS A 200 -25.15 8.15 8.96
N PRO A 201 -26.20 8.44 8.18
CA PRO A 201 -27.57 8.38 8.68
C PRO A 201 -27.84 6.97 9.22
N GLU A 202 -28.32 6.89 10.46
CA GLU A 202 -28.84 5.63 10.99
C GLU A 202 -29.86 5.08 10.00
N LYS A 203 -29.66 3.86 9.52
CA LYS A 203 -30.74 3.13 8.85
C LYS A 203 -31.81 2.94 9.91
N LYS A 204 -32.91 3.69 9.78
CA LYS A 204 -34.16 3.37 10.46
C LYS A 204 -34.57 1.97 10.00
N THR A 205 -34.33 0.98 10.85
CA THR A 205 -34.94 -0.35 10.76
C THR A 205 -36.42 -0.25 11.12
#